data_AF-A0A6I4J0A7-F1
#
_entry.id   AF-A0A6I4J0A7-F1
#
_cell.length_a   1.000
_cell.length_b   1.000
_cell.length_c   1.000
_cell.angle_alpha   90.00
_cell.angle_beta   90.00
_cell.angle_gamma   90.00
#
_symmetry.space_group_name_H-M   'P 1'
#
loop_
_entity.id
_entity.type
_entity.pdbx_description
1 polymer ?
#
loop_
_entity_poly.entity_id
_entity_poly.type
_entity_poly.pdbx_seq_one_letter_code
_entity_poly.pdbx_strand_id
1 'polypeptide(L)'
;MKLAKTLLLAVGLALAPAAAHAQDAPKQDTTTQAAAPAADSATQAPAAPAAEAAALPETAPVLGVGMPTNKHIVLQDQYTPNGRKAEWMHDYVLVPMMVGISVLVMLLLMYVIVRFRRAANPVPSRTSHNTVIEVIWTLVPVLILIAIAVPSISLLAAQFKPAGKDALTVKATGNQWYWVYSYPDNGGFEVISNMLQDKPEPGKRTRQAADGPRLLAVDNRMVIPVGRQIRLLTTSNDVIHSFAVPAFWAKIDAVPGRINEISFTVEKEGVYYGQCSELCGARHGFMPIAVEAVSPEKFVAWIKSKGGTMPGTPSQPLATPAPEKPVDATTGTDQPTPGTATPPVTSQGGQPNGNN
;
A
#
# COMPACT_ATOMS: atom_id res chain seq x y z
N MET A 1 15.02 37.20 -22.11
CA MET A 1 15.52 37.37 -20.71
C MET A 1 14.96 36.39 -19.69
N LYS A 2 13.75 35.81 -19.85
CA LYS A 2 13.20 34.84 -18.88
C LYS A 2 13.80 33.42 -19.00
N LEU A 3 14.13 32.93 -20.20
CA LEU A 3 14.76 31.60 -20.40
C LEU A 3 16.20 31.52 -19.86
N ALA A 4 16.99 32.60 -19.96
CA ALA A 4 18.37 32.62 -19.48
C ALA A 4 18.47 32.54 -17.94
N LYS A 5 17.47 33.07 -17.23
CA LYS A 5 17.39 32.99 -15.76
C LYS A 5 17.00 31.58 -15.27
N THR A 6 16.21 30.84 -16.04
CA THR A 6 15.82 29.46 -15.68
C THR A 6 16.98 28.48 -15.89
N LEU A 7 17.84 28.71 -16.88
CA LEU A 7 18.99 27.86 -17.17
C LEU A 7 20.15 28.09 -16.18
N LEU A 8 20.38 29.33 -15.72
CA LEU A 8 21.39 29.61 -14.68
C LEU A 8 21.03 29.03 -13.31
N LEU A 9 19.74 28.87 -12.99
CA LEU A 9 19.30 28.30 -11.71
C LEU A 9 19.49 26.77 -11.68
N ALA A 10 19.40 26.10 -12.83
CA ALA A 10 19.61 24.64 -12.94
C ALA A 10 21.09 24.25 -12.88
N VAL A 11 22.01 25.10 -13.35
CA VAL A 11 23.46 24.85 -13.29
C VAL A 11 24.03 25.09 -11.89
N GLY A 12 23.45 26.03 -11.12
CA GLY A 12 23.88 26.31 -9.74
C GLY A 12 23.63 25.17 -8.75
N LEU A 13 22.68 24.28 -9.02
CA LEU A 13 22.35 23.15 -8.14
C LEU A 13 23.25 21.92 -8.38
N ALA A 14 24.00 21.88 -9.48
CA ALA A 14 24.89 20.77 -9.85
C ALA A 14 26.33 20.94 -9.33
N LEU A 15 26.67 22.07 -8.71
CA LEU A 15 28.03 22.43 -8.27
C LEU A 15 28.17 22.65 -6.76
N ALA A 16 27.11 22.38 -5.98
CA ALA A 16 27.21 22.41 -4.52
C ALA A 16 27.89 21.11 -4.02
N PRO A 17 29.00 21.17 -3.28
CA PRO A 17 29.52 19.99 -2.60
C PRO A 17 28.51 19.57 -1.54
N ALA A 18 28.00 18.34 -1.64
CA ALA A 18 27.26 17.71 -0.56
C ALA A 18 28.24 17.41 0.58
N ALA A 19 28.33 18.31 1.56
CA ALA A 19 28.94 18.00 2.84
C ALA A 19 28.02 17.01 3.56
N ALA A 20 28.31 15.71 3.42
CA ALA A 20 27.73 14.68 4.24
C ALA A 20 28.29 14.82 5.66
N HIS A 21 27.58 15.51 6.54
CA HIS A 21 27.78 15.34 7.97
C HIS A 21 27.18 13.99 8.36
N ALA A 22 28.03 13.01 8.63
CA ALA A 22 27.64 11.83 9.39
C ALA A 22 27.12 12.32 10.76
N GLN A 23 25.84 12.13 11.02
CA GLN A 23 25.33 12.20 12.39
C GLN A 23 25.72 10.90 13.08
N ASP A 24 26.55 11.01 14.12
CA ASP A 24 26.82 9.90 15.03
C ASP A 24 25.50 9.41 15.63
N ALA A 25 25.30 8.10 15.57
CA ALA A 25 24.18 7.44 16.23
C ALA A 25 24.28 7.66 17.75
N PRO A 26 23.20 8.05 18.45
CA PRO A 26 23.21 8.08 19.91
C PRO A 26 23.42 6.65 20.44
N LYS A 27 24.41 6.50 21.32
CA LYS A 27 24.64 5.26 22.08
C LYS A 27 23.39 4.97 22.92
N GLN A 28 22.75 3.83 22.65
CA GLN A 28 21.75 3.29 23.56
C GLN A 28 22.47 2.72 24.77
N ASP A 29 22.30 3.35 25.93
CA ASP A 29 22.60 2.75 27.21
C ASP A 29 21.66 1.56 27.42
N THR A 30 22.20 0.35 27.36
CA THR A 30 21.51 -0.87 27.77
C THR A 30 21.36 -0.88 29.29
N THR A 31 20.30 -0.24 29.80
CA THR A 31 19.74 -0.59 31.10
C THR A 31 18.69 -1.66 30.89
N THR A 32 19.02 -2.88 31.32
CA THR A 32 18.12 -4.04 31.36
C THR A 32 16.97 -3.73 32.30
N GLN A 33 15.84 -3.26 31.78
CA GLN A 33 14.59 -3.18 32.54
C GLN A 33 13.83 -4.49 32.35
N ALA A 34 13.76 -5.28 33.42
CA ALA A 34 13.00 -6.52 33.46
C ALA A 34 11.53 -6.24 33.10
N ALA A 35 11.00 -7.03 32.15
CA ALA A 35 9.60 -6.98 31.76
C ALA A 35 8.71 -7.32 32.96
N ALA A 36 7.80 -6.40 33.32
CA ALA A 36 6.70 -6.70 34.23
C ALA A 36 5.74 -7.70 33.56
N PRO A 37 5.20 -8.68 34.30
CA PRO A 37 4.31 -9.69 33.74
C PRO A 37 3.02 -9.04 33.22
N ALA A 38 2.55 -9.53 32.07
CA ALA A 38 1.29 -9.14 31.45
C ALA A 38 0.13 -9.31 32.45
N ALA A 39 -0.63 -8.24 32.66
CA ALA A 39 -1.89 -8.31 33.38
C ALA A 39 -2.92 -9.06 32.53
N ASP A 40 -3.55 -10.07 33.15
CA ASP A 40 -4.61 -10.89 32.57
C ASP A 40 -5.69 -10.04 31.89
N SER A 41 -5.96 -10.35 30.63
CA SER A 41 -7.07 -9.77 29.88
C SER A 41 -8.38 -10.31 30.45
N ALA A 42 -9.17 -9.41 31.07
CA ALA A 42 -10.50 -9.70 31.54
C ALA A 42 -11.38 -10.24 30.39
N THR A 43 -11.96 -11.41 30.62
CA THR A 43 -12.86 -12.15 29.74
C THR A 43 -14.07 -11.29 29.35
N GLN A 44 -14.15 -10.83 28.10
CA GLN A 44 -15.39 -10.28 27.54
C GLN A 44 -16.33 -11.45 27.18
N ALA A 45 -17.55 -11.40 27.72
CA ALA A 45 -18.62 -12.33 27.39
C ALA A 45 -19.03 -12.20 25.91
N PRO A 46 -19.42 -13.30 25.24
CA PRO A 46 -19.74 -13.27 23.82
C PRO A 46 -21.00 -12.44 23.55
N ALA A 47 -20.85 -11.41 22.71
CA ALA A 47 -21.97 -10.71 22.10
C ALA A 47 -22.79 -11.70 21.25
N ALA A 48 -24.12 -11.63 21.37
CA ALA A 48 -25.05 -12.44 20.60
C ALA A 48 -24.82 -12.26 19.08
N PRO A 49 -25.00 -13.31 18.25
CA PRO A 49 -24.74 -13.23 16.83
C PRO A 49 -25.74 -12.26 16.17
N ALA A 50 -25.21 -11.16 15.64
CA ALA A 50 -25.93 -10.34 14.66
C ALA A 50 -26.26 -11.23 13.45
N ALA A 51 -27.51 -11.17 12.99
CA ALA A 51 -27.99 -11.94 11.85
C ALA A 51 -27.03 -11.79 10.65
N GLU A 52 -26.52 -12.93 10.19
CA GLU A 52 -25.56 -13.05 9.10
C GLU A 52 -26.20 -12.52 7.81
N ALA A 53 -25.88 -11.29 7.43
CA ALA A 53 -26.27 -10.74 6.14
C ALA A 53 -25.67 -11.66 5.05
N ALA A 54 -26.54 -12.26 4.22
CA ALA A 54 -26.11 -13.17 3.16
C ALA A 54 -24.98 -12.55 2.33
N ALA A 55 -23.82 -13.20 2.32
CA ALA A 55 -22.65 -12.72 1.60
C ALA A 55 -22.97 -12.61 0.10
N LEU A 56 -22.72 -11.44 -0.48
CA LEU A 56 -22.81 -11.28 -1.93
C LEU A 56 -21.82 -12.22 -2.61
N PRO A 57 -22.17 -12.82 -3.76
CA PRO A 57 -21.26 -13.71 -4.46
C PRO A 57 -20.01 -12.94 -4.88
N GLU A 58 -18.83 -13.46 -4.49
CA GLU A 58 -17.55 -12.90 -4.89
C GLU A 58 -17.34 -13.05 -6.39
N THR A 59 -16.69 -12.05 -7.00
CA THR A 59 -16.30 -12.10 -8.41
C THR A 59 -15.26 -13.21 -8.61
N ALA A 60 -15.51 -14.12 -9.56
CA ALA A 60 -14.54 -15.16 -9.89
C ALA A 60 -13.32 -14.54 -10.60
N PRO A 61 -12.08 -14.91 -10.23
CA PRO A 61 -10.88 -14.51 -10.95
C PRO A 61 -10.87 -15.08 -12.37
N VAL A 62 -10.46 -14.26 -13.34
CA VAL A 62 -10.38 -14.66 -14.76
C VAL A 62 -8.93 -14.81 -15.16
N LEU A 63 -8.54 -15.98 -15.67
CA LEU A 63 -7.15 -16.25 -16.09
C LEU A 63 -6.64 -15.15 -17.04
N GLY A 64 -5.45 -14.62 -16.74
CA GLY A 64 -4.83 -13.54 -17.51
C GLY A 64 -5.26 -12.11 -17.10
N VAL A 65 -6.31 -11.97 -16.29
CA VAL A 65 -6.73 -10.66 -15.76
C VAL A 65 -6.12 -10.47 -14.38
N GLY A 66 -5.25 -9.47 -14.24
CA GLY A 66 -4.74 -9.04 -12.94
C GLY A 66 -3.93 -10.09 -12.18
N MET A 67 -3.36 -11.08 -12.86
CA MET A 67 -2.60 -12.17 -12.24
C MET A 67 -1.41 -12.58 -13.11
N PRO A 68 -0.33 -13.16 -12.55
CA PRO A 68 0.76 -13.69 -13.35
C PRO A 68 0.31 -14.90 -14.18
N THR A 69 0.79 -14.97 -15.42
CA THR A 69 0.58 -16.09 -16.34
C THR A 69 1.90 -16.85 -16.53
N ASN A 70 1.81 -18.18 -16.59
CA ASN A 70 3.00 -19.03 -16.67
C ASN A 70 3.80 -18.74 -17.95
N LYS A 71 5.12 -18.58 -17.82
CA LYS A 71 6.06 -18.26 -18.92
C LYS A 71 5.80 -16.92 -19.63
N HIS A 72 4.99 -16.04 -19.06
CA HIS A 72 4.83 -14.69 -19.58
C HIS A 72 6.09 -13.87 -19.32
N ILE A 73 6.59 -13.21 -20.36
CA ILE A 73 7.87 -12.47 -20.32
C ILE A 73 7.68 -10.95 -20.40
N VAL A 74 6.43 -10.51 -20.56
CA VAL A 74 6.06 -9.09 -20.62
C VAL A 74 5.31 -8.70 -19.35
N LEU A 75 5.01 -7.41 -19.21
CA LEU A 75 4.20 -6.86 -18.13
C LEU A 75 2.82 -7.54 -18.09
N GLN A 76 2.16 -7.51 -16.93
CA GLN A 76 0.73 -7.82 -16.88
C GLN A 76 -0.04 -6.71 -17.59
N ASP A 77 -1.14 -7.06 -18.25
CA ASP A 77 -2.06 -6.10 -18.86
C ASP A 77 -2.42 -4.98 -17.87
N GLN A 78 -2.47 -3.74 -18.37
CA GLN A 78 -2.72 -2.57 -17.55
C GLN A 78 -4.18 -2.11 -17.59
N TYR A 79 -4.79 -2.00 -16.41
CA TYR A 79 -6.23 -1.71 -16.24
C TYR A 79 -6.51 -0.30 -15.72
N THR A 80 -5.50 0.56 -15.77
CA THR A 80 -5.59 1.99 -15.43
C THR A 80 -5.04 2.84 -16.59
N PRO A 81 -5.51 4.09 -16.77
CA PRO A 81 -4.97 4.99 -17.79
C PRO A 81 -3.46 5.23 -17.65
N ASN A 82 -3.00 5.45 -16.41
CA ASN A 82 -1.58 5.65 -16.13
C ASN A 82 -0.77 4.39 -16.42
N GLY A 83 -1.30 3.21 -16.10
CA GLY A 83 -0.65 1.94 -16.40
C GLY A 83 -0.46 1.71 -17.89
N ARG A 84 -1.48 1.94 -18.73
CA ARG A 84 -1.32 1.80 -20.19
C ARG A 84 -0.29 2.77 -20.77
N LYS A 85 -0.25 4.02 -20.26
CA LYS A 85 0.77 4.99 -20.67
C LYS A 85 2.18 4.52 -20.27
N ALA A 86 2.30 3.91 -19.10
CA ALA A 86 3.57 3.40 -18.60
C ALA A 86 4.04 2.14 -19.33
N GLU A 87 3.13 1.20 -19.60
CA GLU A 87 3.37 0.03 -20.45
C GLU A 87 3.80 0.46 -21.85
N TRP A 88 3.12 1.44 -22.46
CA TRP A 88 3.56 1.98 -23.75
C TRP A 88 5.00 2.53 -23.70
N MET A 89 5.32 3.31 -22.65
CA MET A 89 6.66 3.86 -22.49
C MET A 89 7.70 2.75 -22.25
N HIS A 90 7.35 1.70 -21.51
CA HIS A 90 8.21 0.56 -21.28
C HIS A 90 8.45 -0.22 -22.58
N ASP A 91 7.39 -0.66 -23.26
CA ASP A 91 7.44 -1.60 -24.37
C ASP A 91 7.91 -0.96 -25.68
N TYR A 92 7.55 0.31 -25.92
CA TYR A 92 7.82 0.98 -27.21
C TYR A 92 8.91 2.04 -27.15
N VAL A 93 9.32 2.49 -25.96
CA VAL A 93 10.40 3.48 -25.81
C VAL A 93 11.60 2.85 -25.11
N LEU A 94 11.44 2.37 -23.89
CA LEU A 94 12.57 1.92 -23.06
C LEU A 94 13.19 0.61 -23.57
N VAL A 95 12.38 -0.44 -23.75
CA VAL A 95 12.87 -1.76 -24.16
C VAL A 95 13.55 -1.74 -25.54
N PRO A 96 12.97 -1.18 -26.61
CA PRO A 96 13.60 -1.17 -27.93
C PRO A 96 14.91 -0.37 -27.94
N MET A 97 14.96 0.72 -27.18
CA MET A 97 16.17 1.53 -27.04
C MET A 97 17.28 0.77 -26.30
N MET A 98 16.97 0.14 -25.16
CA MET A 98 17.95 -0.69 -24.44
C MET A 98 18.47 -1.82 -25.33
N VAL A 99 17.58 -2.55 -26.01
CA VAL A 99 17.95 -3.62 -26.94
C VAL A 99 18.82 -3.07 -28.08
N GLY A 100 18.45 -1.94 -28.68
CA GLY A 100 19.22 -1.32 -29.77
C GLY A 100 20.64 -0.93 -29.34
N ILE A 101 20.79 -0.31 -28.17
CA ILE A 101 22.11 0.05 -27.62
C ILE A 101 22.92 -1.20 -27.28
N SER A 102 22.30 -2.19 -26.62
CA SER A 102 22.98 -3.44 -26.27
C SER A 102 23.44 -4.21 -27.53
N VAL A 103 22.62 -4.27 -28.57
CA VAL A 103 22.99 -4.89 -29.86
C VAL A 103 24.11 -4.11 -30.54
N LEU A 104 24.06 -2.78 -30.56
CA LEU A 104 25.14 -1.95 -31.11
C LEU A 104 26.47 -2.23 -30.41
N VAL A 105 26.48 -2.20 -29.06
CA VAL A 105 27.68 -2.49 -28.27
C VAL A 105 28.17 -3.92 -28.52
N MET A 106 27.26 -4.90 -28.56
CA MET A 106 27.59 -6.29 -28.84
C MET A 106 28.26 -6.45 -30.22
N LEU A 107 27.69 -5.83 -31.26
CA LEU A 107 28.23 -5.89 -32.62
C LEU A 107 29.60 -5.22 -32.72
N LEU A 108 29.80 -4.06 -32.07
CA LEU A 108 31.10 -3.40 -32.03
C LEU A 108 32.14 -4.26 -31.29
N LEU A 109 31.78 -4.89 -30.18
CA LEU A 109 32.67 -5.82 -29.47
C LEU A 109 33.01 -7.05 -30.32
N MET A 110 32.02 -7.67 -30.96
CA MET A 110 32.26 -8.79 -31.88
C MET A 110 33.15 -8.38 -33.05
N TYR A 111 32.93 -7.20 -33.62
CA TYR A 111 33.79 -6.64 -34.65
C TYR A 111 35.21 -6.47 -34.15
N VAL A 112 35.41 -5.92 -32.94
CA VAL A 112 36.74 -5.75 -32.35
C VAL A 112 37.43 -7.10 -32.14
N ILE A 113 36.72 -8.09 -31.60
CA ILE A 113 37.24 -9.45 -31.36
C ILE A 113 37.70 -10.09 -32.67
N VAL A 114 36.92 -10.00 -33.74
CA VAL A 114 37.25 -10.64 -35.02
C VAL A 114 38.30 -9.87 -35.79
N ARG A 115 38.17 -8.54 -35.88
CA ARG A 115 38.99 -7.69 -36.74
C ARG A 115 40.33 -7.31 -36.13
N PHE A 116 40.38 -7.08 -34.82
CA PHE A 116 41.56 -6.57 -34.11
C PHE A 116 42.27 -7.62 -33.24
N ARG A 117 41.91 -8.90 -33.33
CA ARG A 117 42.71 -9.99 -32.74
C ARG A 117 44.14 -9.99 -33.28
N ARG A 118 45.09 -10.44 -32.45
CA ARG A 118 46.54 -10.45 -32.76
C ARG A 118 46.88 -11.06 -34.13
N ALA A 119 46.21 -12.13 -34.53
CA ALA A 119 46.44 -12.79 -35.81
C ALA A 119 45.98 -11.95 -37.03
N ALA A 120 44.91 -11.16 -36.89
CA ALA A 120 44.33 -10.34 -37.97
C ALA A 120 44.82 -8.88 -37.96
N ASN A 121 45.37 -8.42 -36.84
CA ASN A 121 45.91 -7.07 -36.67
C ASN A 121 47.20 -7.09 -35.83
N PRO A 122 48.33 -7.59 -36.38
CA PRO A 122 49.57 -7.78 -35.63
C PRO A 122 50.25 -6.47 -35.20
N VAL A 123 50.03 -5.38 -35.93
CA VAL A 123 50.54 -4.04 -35.61
C VAL A 123 49.36 -3.15 -35.20
N PRO A 124 49.21 -2.77 -33.92
CA PRO A 124 48.10 -1.93 -33.47
C PRO A 124 48.29 -0.47 -33.91
N SER A 125 47.17 0.24 -34.07
CA SER A 125 47.20 1.69 -34.22
C SER A 125 47.73 2.37 -32.96
N ARG A 126 48.33 3.56 -33.11
CA ARG A 126 48.79 4.42 -32.01
C ARG A 126 47.87 5.61 -31.74
N THR A 127 46.74 5.71 -32.44
CA THR A 127 45.75 6.77 -32.22
C THR A 127 45.21 6.70 -30.80
N SER A 128 45.31 7.80 -30.05
CA SER A 128 44.88 7.87 -28.65
C SER A 128 43.55 8.60 -28.45
N HIS A 129 43.16 9.50 -29.36
CA HIS A 129 41.94 10.30 -29.24
C HIS A 129 41.40 10.72 -30.60
N ASN A 130 40.12 11.07 -30.63
CA ASN A 130 39.47 11.69 -31.78
C ASN A 130 38.30 12.53 -31.27
N THR A 131 38.52 13.85 -31.18
CA THR A 131 37.55 14.81 -30.64
C THR A 131 36.20 14.77 -31.35
N VAL A 132 36.17 14.48 -32.66
CA VAL A 132 34.89 14.41 -33.40
C VAL A 132 34.05 13.23 -32.94
N ILE A 133 34.66 12.04 -32.79
CA ILE A 133 33.94 10.85 -32.31
C ILE A 133 33.56 11.02 -30.83
N GLU A 134 34.43 11.62 -30.04
CA GLU A 134 34.17 11.97 -28.64
C GLU A 134 32.92 12.85 -28.48
N VAL A 135 32.80 13.88 -29.31
CA VAL A 135 31.61 14.74 -29.33
C VAL A 135 30.37 13.94 -29.74
N ILE A 136 30.46 13.06 -30.74
CA ILE A 136 29.32 12.25 -31.19
C ILE A 136 28.82 11.32 -30.08
N TRP A 137 29.69 10.51 -29.48
CA TRP A 137 29.25 9.57 -28.43
C TRP A 137 28.86 10.26 -27.13
N THR A 138 29.17 11.55 -26.97
CA THR A 138 28.73 12.32 -25.80
C THR A 138 27.35 12.94 -26.07
N LEU A 139 27.17 13.55 -27.24
CA LEU A 139 25.92 14.22 -27.60
C LEU A 139 24.79 13.22 -27.88
N VAL A 140 25.08 12.08 -28.53
CA VAL A 140 24.03 11.10 -28.86
C VAL A 140 23.34 10.55 -27.60
N PRO A 141 24.05 10.08 -26.55
CA PRO A 141 23.41 9.68 -25.30
C PRO A 141 22.64 10.80 -24.61
N VAL A 142 23.14 12.04 -24.64
CA VAL A 142 22.41 13.20 -24.08
C VAL A 142 21.07 13.39 -24.78
N LEU A 143 21.04 13.33 -26.11
CA LEU A 143 19.80 13.45 -26.89
C LEU A 143 18.84 12.27 -26.63
N ILE A 144 19.38 11.05 -26.51
CA ILE A 144 18.60 9.86 -26.13
C ILE A 144 17.93 10.06 -24.77
N LEU A 145 18.68 10.52 -23.76
CA LEU A 145 18.14 10.77 -22.41
C LEU A 145 17.04 11.84 -22.42
N ILE A 146 17.20 12.91 -23.21
CA ILE A 146 16.16 13.94 -23.37
C ILE A 146 14.88 13.34 -23.97
N ALA A 147 15.01 12.47 -24.99
CA ALA A 147 13.87 11.82 -25.63
C ALA A 147 13.08 10.92 -24.66
N ILE A 148 13.76 10.23 -23.74
CA ILE A 148 13.10 9.43 -22.68
C ILE A 148 12.48 10.34 -21.60
N ALA A 149 13.17 11.42 -21.23
CA ALA A 149 12.78 12.26 -20.11
C ALA A 149 11.42 12.96 -20.33
N VAL A 150 11.14 13.43 -21.55
CA VAL A 150 9.90 14.16 -21.85
C VAL A 150 8.62 13.35 -21.56
N PRO A 151 8.40 12.15 -22.14
CA PRO A 151 7.22 11.34 -21.82
C PRO A 151 7.23 10.85 -20.36
N SER A 152 8.40 10.58 -19.79
CA SER A 152 8.56 10.13 -18.40
C SER A 152 8.07 11.17 -17.39
N ILE A 153 8.49 12.43 -17.53
CA ILE A 153 8.03 13.52 -16.65
C ILE A 153 6.51 13.72 -16.73
N SER A 154 5.95 13.61 -17.95
CA SER A 154 4.50 13.71 -18.15
C SER A 154 3.72 12.57 -17.48
N LEU A 155 4.25 11.33 -17.51
CA LEU A 155 3.67 10.20 -16.80
C LEU A 155 3.80 10.36 -15.29
N LEU A 156 4.97 10.77 -14.80
CA LEU A 156 5.23 11.01 -13.38
C LEU A 156 4.25 12.05 -12.80
N ALA A 157 4.05 13.16 -13.51
CA ALA A 157 3.10 14.20 -13.11
C ALA A 157 1.65 13.67 -13.08
N ALA A 158 1.27 12.76 -13.98
CA ALA A 158 -0.06 12.15 -13.98
C ALA A 158 -0.25 11.13 -12.85
N GLN A 159 0.81 10.40 -12.49
CA GLN A 159 0.78 9.39 -11.41
C GLN A 159 0.67 10.03 -10.02
N PHE A 160 1.35 11.14 -9.78
CA PHE A 160 1.32 11.86 -8.50
C PHE A 160 0.31 12.99 -8.44
N LYS A 161 -0.60 13.08 -9.43
CA LYS A 161 -1.72 14.01 -9.37
C LYS A 161 -2.61 13.63 -8.18
N PRO A 162 -2.89 14.56 -7.24
CA PRO A 162 -3.76 14.28 -6.11
C PRO A 162 -5.14 13.81 -6.57
N ALA A 163 -5.78 12.96 -5.78
CA ALA A 163 -7.12 12.52 -6.10
C ALA A 163 -8.11 13.70 -6.08
N GLY A 164 -9.10 13.64 -6.97
CA GLY A 164 -10.20 14.59 -7.05
C GLY A 164 -11.09 14.55 -5.81
N LYS A 165 -12.02 15.51 -5.71
CA LYS A 165 -12.95 15.63 -4.57
C LYS A 165 -13.94 14.48 -4.50
N ASP A 166 -14.35 13.94 -5.64
CA ASP A 166 -15.32 12.85 -5.73
C ASP A 166 -14.67 11.45 -5.70
N ALA A 167 -13.36 11.37 -5.50
CA ALA A 167 -12.66 10.11 -5.39
C ALA A 167 -13.15 9.30 -4.17
N LEU A 168 -13.21 7.98 -4.31
CA LEU A 168 -13.45 7.08 -3.18
C LEU A 168 -12.16 6.95 -2.37
N THR A 169 -12.19 7.25 -1.08
CA THR A 169 -11.04 7.05 -0.19
C THR A 169 -11.04 5.63 0.37
N VAL A 170 -9.91 4.94 0.21
CA VAL A 170 -9.61 3.67 0.87
C VAL A 170 -8.27 3.81 1.57
N LYS A 171 -8.19 3.43 2.84
CA LYS A 171 -6.94 3.40 3.60
C LYS A 171 -6.45 1.96 3.74
N ALA A 172 -5.29 1.64 3.17
CA ALA A 172 -4.61 0.37 3.33
C ALA A 172 -3.51 0.49 4.40
N THR A 173 -3.68 -0.23 5.50
CA THR A 173 -2.71 -0.29 6.60
C THR A 173 -1.95 -1.61 6.54
N GLY A 174 -0.62 -1.53 6.42
CA GLY A 174 0.28 -2.68 6.50
C GLY A 174 0.48 -3.13 7.95
N ASN A 175 0.45 -4.45 8.17
CA ASN A 175 0.74 -5.10 9.44
C ASN A 175 1.56 -6.38 9.18
N GLN A 176 2.35 -6.84 10.14
CA GLN A 176 3.05 -8.12 10.09
C GLN A 176 2.07 -9.28 10.38
N TRP A 177 1.62 -10.09 9.41
CA TRP A 177 1.82 -10.02 7.95
C TRP A 177 0.46 -10.16 7.25
N TYR A 178 -0.29 -9.05 7.20
CA TYR A 178 -1.62 -8.94 6.61
C TYR A 178 -1.95 -7.46 6.32
N TRP A 179 -3.04 -7.22 5.59
CA TRP A 179 -3.51 -5.86 5.29
C TRP A 179 -4.85 -5.58 5.97
N VAL A 180 -5.04 -4.33 6.40
CA VAL A 180 -6.35 -3.82 6.84
C VAL A 180 -6.78 -2.72 5.88
N TYR A 181 -7.99 -2.83 5.33
CA TYR A 181 -8.59 -1.83 4.46
C TYR A 181 -9.73 -1.11 5.18
N SER A 182 -9.60 0.20 5.38
CA SER A 182 -10.64 1.04 5.97
C SER A 182 -11.31 1.90 4.90
N TYR A 183 -12.64 2.02 4.99
CA TYR A 183 -13.47 2.79 4.05
C TYR A 183 -14.07 4.01 4.77
N PRO A 184 -13.28 5.08 5.00
CA PRO A 184 -13.70 6.24 5.81
C PRO A 184 -14.93 6.95 5.24
N ASP A 185 -15.05 7.01 3.91
CA ASP A 185 -16.19 7.66 3.24
C ASP A 185 -17.48 6.82 3.33
N ASN A 186 -17.40 5.56 3.79
CA ASN A 186 -18.51 4.61 3.78
C ASN A 186 -18.92 4.09 5.16
N GLY A 187 -18.73 4.91 6.21
CA GLY A 187 -19.04 4.54 7.58
C GLY A 187 -17.84 3.98 8.36
N GLY A 188 -16.64 3.99 7.77
CA GLY A 188 -15.40 3.73 8.49
C GLY A 188 -15.16 2.28 8.90
N PHE A 189 -15.92 1.33 8.35
CA PHE A 189 -15.69 -0.09 8.62
C PHE A 189 -14.34 -0.53 8.06
N GLU A 190 -13.82 -1.63 8.62
CA GLU A 190 -12.54 -2.20 8.26
C GLU A 190 -12.68 -3.63 7.72
N VAL A 191 -11.80 -4.00 6.80
CA VAL A 191 -11.70 -5.33 6.21
C VAL A 191 -10.28 -5.85 6.46
N ILE A 192 -10.17 -6.93 7.22
CA ILE A 192 -8.90 -7.62 7.48
C ILE A 192 -8.68 -8.65 6.38
N SER A 193 -7.53 -8.58 5.71
CA SER A 193 -7.17 -9.41 4.56
C SER A 193 -5.93 -10.25 4.87
N ASN A 194 -6.14 -11.55 5.10
CA ASN A 194 -5.10 -12.54 5.32
C ASN A 194 -4.91 -13.43 4.09
N MET A 195 -3.69 -13.92 3.89
CA MET A 195 -3.41 -14.90 2.85
C MET A 195 -4.12 -16.24 3.15
N LEU A 196 -4.79 -16.79 2.13
CA LEU A 196 -5.33 -18.15 2.21
C LEU A 196 -4.21 -19.19 2.07
N GLN A 197 -4.27 -20.22 2.90
CA GLN A 197 -3.31 -21.34 2.88
C GLN A 197 -3.85 -22.49 2.02
N ASP A 198 -2.97 -23.17 1.29
CA ASP A 198 -3.36 -24.41 0.57
C ASP A 198 -3.60 -25.58 1.51
N LYS A 199 -2.98 -25.56 2.69
CA LYS A 199 -3.17 -26.58 3.72
C LYS A 199 -4.22 -26.11 4.70
N PRO A 200 -5.11 -27.00 5.18
CA PRO A 200 -6.05 -26.67 6.24
C PRO A 200 -5.33 -26.20 7.51
N GLU A 201 -5.76 -25.05 8.03
CA GLU A 201 -5.39 -24.56 9.35
C GLU A 201 -6.65 -24.47 10.21
N PRO A 202 -6.62 -24.87 11.49
CA PRO A 202 -7.76 -24.75 12.39
C PRO A 202 -8.28 -23.31 12.45
N GLY A 203 -9.60 -23.14 12.24
CA GLY A 203 -10.25 -21.83 12.31
C GLY A 203 -10.03 -20.92 11.10
N LYS A 204 -9.40 -21.39 10.01
CA LYS A 204 -9.21 -20.60 8.78
C LYS A 204 -9.76 -21.31 7.55
N ARG A 205 -10.27 -20.51 6.60
CA ARG A 205 -10.66 -21.03 5.29
C ARG A 205 -9.42 -21.50 4.52
N THR A 206 -9.50 -22.68 3.93
CA THR A 206 -8.46 -23.20 3.02
C THR A 206 -8.67 -22.62 1.63
N ARG A 207 -7.56 -22.30 0.93
CA ARG A 207 -7.58 -21.82 -0.45
C ARG A 207 -8.21 -22.88 -1.37
N GLN A 208 -9.10 -22.43 -2.23
CA GLN A 208 -9.68 -23.16 -3.34
C GLN A 208 -9.13 -22.63 -4.67
N ALA A 209 -9.26 -23.42 -5.74
CA ALA A 209 -8.84 -22.98 -7.08
C ALA A 209 -9.57 -21.71 -7.54
N ALA A 210 -10.83 -21.54 -7.13
CA ALA A 210 -11.66 -20.37 -7.43
C ALA A 210 -11.18 -19.07 -6.76
N ASP A 211 -10.31 -19.14 -5.75
CA ASP A 211 -9.83 -17.94 -5.06
C ASP A 211 -8.69 -17.22 -5.82
N GLY A 212 -8.14 -17.90 -6.83
CA GLY A 212 -7.01 -17.42 -7.64
C GLY A 212 -5.68 -18.08 -7.26
N PRO A 213 -4.54 -17.51 -7.69
CA PRO A 213 -3.24 -18.17 -7.58
C PRO A 213 -2.77 -18.39 -6.14
N ARG A 214 -1.93 -19.41 -5.95
CA ARG A 214 -1.24 -19.67 -4.69
C ARG A 214 -0.39 -18.46 -4.28
N LEU A 215 -0.35 -18.16 -2.98
CA LEU A 215 0.34 -17.01 -2.38
C LEU A 215 -0.21 -15.62 -2.77
N LEU A 216 -1.27 -15.56 -3.59
CA LEU A 216 -1.92 -14.30 -3.97
C LEU A 216 -3.36 -14.20 -3.45
N ALA A 217 -4.05 -15.33 -3.30
CA ALA A 217 -5.41 -15.38 -2.79
C ALA A 217 -5.49 -14.98 -1.30
N VAL A 218 -6.55 -14.25 -0.95
CA VAL A 218 -6.84 -13.75 0.41
C VAL A 218 -8.25 -14.13 0.83
N ASP A 219 -8.50 -14.12 2.15
CA ASP A 219 -9.80 -14.40 2.73
C ASP A 219 -10.83 -13.30 2.47
N ASN A 220 -10.42 -12.03 2.52
CA ASN A 220 -11.24 -10.86 2.22
C ASN A 220 -10.49 -9.91 1.29
N ARG A 221 -11.11 -9.57 0.16
CA ARG A 221 -10.51 -8.68 -0.85
C ARG A 221 -10.81 -7.22 -0.54
N MET A 222 -9.95 -6.31 -1.03
CA MET A 222 -10.27 -4.89 -1.11
C MET A 222 -11.27 -4.67 -2.25
N VAL A 223 -12.50 -4.24 -1.98
CA VAL A 223 -13.52 -4.06 -3.01
C VAL A 223 -13.61 -2.58 -3.40
N ILE A 224 -13.57 -2.30 -4.70
CA ILE A 224 -13.66 -0.94 -5.25
C ILE A 224 -14.60 -0.91 -6.46
N PRO A 225 -15.26 0.22 -6.77
CA PRO A 225 -16.05 0.36 -7.97
C PRO A 225 -15.17 0.67 -9.20
N VAL A 226 -15.52 0.09 -10.35
CA VAL A 226 -14.93 0.46 -11.64
C VAL A 226 -15.36 1.87 -12.06
N GLY A 227 -14.53 2.53 -12.87
CA GLY A 227 -14.83 3.85 -13.46
C GLY A 227 -14.79 5.02 -12.48
N ARG A 228 -14.54 4.79 -11.19
CA ARG A 228 -14.36 5.83 -10.17
C ARG A 228 -12.90 5.95 -9.79
N GLN A 229 -12.44 7.19 -9.57
CA GLN A 229 -11.11 7.43 -9.05
C GLN A 229 -11.01 6.99 -7.60
N ILE A 230 -9.96 6.24 -7.28
CA ILE A 230 -9.63 5.75 -5.95
C ILE A 230 -8.52 6.65 -5.39
N ARG A 231 -8.74 7.22 -4.21
CA ARG A 231 -7.71 7.80 -3.35
C ARG A 231 -7.24 6.70 -2.42
N LEU A 232 -6.12 6.07 -2.74
CA LEU A 232 -5.53 5.06 -1.86
C LEU A 232 -4.56 5.74 -0.91
N LEU A 233 -4.90 5.71 0.38
CA LEU A 233 -4.02 6.13 1.46
C LEU A 233 -3.27 4.91 1.99
N THR A 234 -1.95 4.99 2.15
CA THR A 234 -1.16 3.90 2.73
C THR A 234 -0.42 4.34 3.98
N THR A 235 -0.40 3.48 4.98
CA THR A 235 0.39 3.63 6.21
C THR A 235 0.67 2.26 6.82
N SER A 236 1.44 2.20 7.90
CA SER A 236 1.74 0.95 8.60
C SER A 236 1.68 1.13 10.11
N ASN A 237 1.31 0.06 10.81
CA ASN A 237 1.29 0.01 12.27
C ASN A 237 2.62 -0.48 12.88
N ASP A 238 3.51 -1.06 12.08
CA ASP A 238 4.74 -1.70 12.58
C ASP A 238 6.00 -1.29 11.80
N VAL A 239 6.33 -2.01 10.73
CA VAL A 239 7.50 -1.80 9.88
C VAL A 239 7.08 -1.26 8.51
N ILE A 240 8.04 -0.94 7.65
CA ILE A 240 7.69 -0.51 6.29
C ILE A 240 7.14 -1.70 5.50
N HIS A 241 6.03 -1.47 4.80
CA HIS A 241 5.48 -2.35 3.77
C HIS A 241 5.31 -1.56 2.47
N SER A 242 4.87 -2.21 1.40
CA SER A 242 4.52 -1.49 0.16
C SER A 242 3.32 -2.12 -0.51
N PHE A 243 2.28 -1.31 -0.72
CA PHE A 243 1.09 -1.72 -1.44
C PHE A 243 1.41 -1.68 -2.93
N ALA A 244 1.40 -2.85 -3.59
CA ALA A 244 1.70 -2.94 -5.01
C ALA A 244 0.74 -3.87 -5.75
N VAL A 245 0.05 -3.32 -6.74
CA VAL A 245 -0.81 -4.07 -7.68
C VAL A 245 -0.28 -3.84 -9.09
N PRO A 246 0.45 -4.80 -9.68
CA PRO A 246 1.13 -4.63 -10.97
C PRO A 246 0.20 -4.22 -12.11
N ALA A 247 -1.00 -4.79 -12.16
CA ALA A 247 -2.01 -4.52 -13.19
C ALA A 247 -2.57 -3.08 -13.14
N PHE A 248 -2.29 -2.33 -12.07
CA PHE A 248 -2.74 -0.95 -11.90
C PHE A 248 -1.64 0.08 -12.12
N TRP A 249 -0.39 -0.35 -12.30
CA TRP A 249 0.80 0.50 -12.19
C TRP A 249 0.87 1.28 -10.87
N ALA A 250 0.34 0.68 -9.81
CA ALA A 250 0.27 1.28 -8.49
C ALA A 250 1.24 0.56 -7.56
N LYS A 251 2.27 1.28 -7.10
CA LYS A 251 3.15 0.89 -6.00
C LYS A 251 3.36 2.11 -5.11
N ILE A 252 3.10 1.97 -3.81
CA ILE A 252 3.36 3.02 -2.83
C ILE A 252 3.64 2.42 -1.45
N ASP A 253 4.64 2.98 -0.78
CA ASP A 253 5.07 2.47 0.51
C ASP A 253 4.08 2.82 1.62
N ALA A 254 3.89 1.89 2.52
CA ALA A 254 3.16 2.02 3.78
C ALA A 254 4.22 2.23 4.87
N VAL A 255 4.43 3.49 5.25
CA VAL A 255 5.49 3.89 6.18
C VAL A 255 4.88 4.23 7.55
N PRO A 256 5.34 3.63 8.65
CA PRO A 256 4.87 3.99 9.99
C PRO A 256 5.06 5.48 10.27
N GLY A 257 4.06 6.12 10.88
CA GLY A 257 4.10 7.55 11.21
C GLY A 257 3.88 8.51 10.02
N ARG A 258 3.60 7.99 8.82
CA ARG A 258 3.26 8.80 7.64
C ARG A 258 2.07 8.21 6.88
N ILE A 259 1.24 9.09 6.33
CA ILE A 259 0.24 8.71 5.32
C ILE A 259 0.80 9.10 3.96
N ASN A 260 0.90 8.11 3.07
CA ASN A 260 1.20 8.30 1.66
C ASN A 260 -0.10 8.22 0.84
N GLU A 261 -0.15 8.88 -0.31
CA GLU A 261 -1.32 8.89 -1.20
C GLU A 261 -0.90 8.53 -2.62
N ILE A 262 -1.66 7.62 -3.26
CA ILE A 262 -1.65 7.42 -4.71
C ILE A 262 -3.09 7.43 -5.21
N SER A 263 -3.30 7.89 -6.45
CA SER A 263 -4.60 7.84 -7.10
C SER A 263 -4.58 7.02 -8.38
N PHE A 264 -5.64 6.26 -8.63
CA PHE A 264 -5.82 5.48 -9.86
C PHE A 264 -7.31 5.26 -10.16
N THR A 265 -7.62 4.79 -11.36
CA THR A 265 -8.99 4.44 -11.77
C THR A 265 -8.93 3.13 -12.51
N VAL A 266 -9.66 2.13 -12.00
CA VAL A 266 -9.76 0.81 -12.61
C VAL A 266 -10.95 0.80 -13.56
N GLU A 267 -10.73 0.42 -14.81
CA GLU A 267 -11.73 0.58 -15.87
C GLU A 267 -12.55 -0.69 -16.16
N LYS A 268 -12.14 -1.85 -15.63
CA LYS A 268 -12.76 -3.15 -15.92
C LYS A 268 -13.05 -3.93 -14.65
N GLU A 269 -14.20 -4.59 -14.60
CA GLU A 269 -14.53 -5.50 -13.50
C GLU A 269 -13.58 -6.71 -13.51
N GLY A 270 -13.23 -7.18 -12.31
CA GLY A 270 -12.35 -8.33 -12.16
C GLY A 270 -11.65 -8.38 -10.81
N VAL A 271 -10.80 -9.39 -10.66
CA VAL A 271 -9.95 -9.58 -9.48
C VAL A 271 -8.50 -9.35 -9.89
N TYR A 272 -7.82 -8.47 -9.15
CA TYR A 272 -6.45 -8.04 -9.43
C TYR A 272 -5.57 -8.32 -8.23
N TYR A 273 -4.46 -9.01 -8.45
CA TYR A 273 -3.58 -9.47 -7.41
C TYR A 273 -2.32 -8.62 -7.32
N GLY A 274 -1.81 -8.51 -6.11
CA GLY A 274 -0.61 -7.81 -5.74
C GLY A 274 0.12 -8.51 -4.61
N GLN A 275 1.32 -8.01 -4.28
CA GLN A 275 2.11 -8.50 -3.16
C GLN A 275 2.79 -7.34 -2.44
N CYS A 276 3.09 -7.54 -1.15
CA CYS A 276 3.97 -6.63 -0.44
C CYS A 276 5.30 -6.49 -1.19
N SER A 277 5.70 -5.26 -1.47
CA SER A 277 6.87 -4.95 -2.31
C SER A 277 7.96 -4.17 -1.58
N GLU A 278 7.99 -4.27 -0.25
CA GLU A 278 9.04 -3.76 0.64
C GLU A 278 9.31 -4.78 1.75
N LEU A 279 10.58 -5.08 2.03
CA LEU A 279 10.97 -6.16 2.92
C LEU A 279 10.49 -5.89 4.36
N CYS A 280 9.52 -6.69 4.84
CA CYS A 280 8.86 -6.48 6.14
C CYS A 280 9.04 -7.64 7.14
N GLY A 281 10.06 -8.47 6.95
CA GLY A 281 10.45 -9.56 7.86
C GLY A 281 10.12 -10.96 7.37
N ALA A 282 10.04 -11.92 8.31
CA ALA A 282 10.05 -13.36 8.02
C ALA A 282 8.93 -13.84 7.08
N ARG A 283 7.75 -13.22 7.12
CA ARG A 283 6.64 -13.58 6.23
C ARG A 283 6.35 -12.55 5.14
N HIS A 284 7.35 -11.79 4.73
CA HIS A 284 7.24 -10.78 3.66
C HIS A 284 6.56 -11.32 2.38
N GLY A 285 6.89 -12.53 1.95
CA GLY A 285 6.28 -13.18 0.78
C GLY A 285 4.86 -13.73 0.97
N PHE A 286 4.24 -13.56 2.15
CA PHE A 286 2.99 -14.22 2.53
C PHE A 286 1.89 -13.25 3.00
N MET A 287 1.94 -12.00 2.54
CA MET A 287 0.91 -10.98 2.78
C MET A 287 0.47 -10.31 1.46
N PRO A 288 -0.22 -11.07 0.60
CA PRO A 288 -0.64 -10.56 -0.70
C PRO A 288 -1.77 -9.55 -0.59
N ILE A 289 -2.04 -8.93 -1.72
CA ILE A 289 -3.13 -8.00 -1.94
C ILE A 289 -4.04 -8.63 -2.99
N ALA A 290 -5.35 -8.60 -2.77
CA ALA A 290 -6.31 -8.87 -3.82
C ALA A 290 -7.36 -7.78 -3.83
N VAL A 291 -7.57 -7.20 -5.00
CA VAL A 291 -8.52 -6.12 -5.24
C VAL A 291 -9.63 -6.64 -6.14
N GLU A 292 -10.87 -6.49 -5.70
CA GLU A 292 -12.04 -6.82 -6.50
C GLU A 292 -12.66 -5.53 -7.03
N ALA A 293 -12.53 -5.30 -8.33
CA ALA A 293 -13.20 -4.20 -9.00
C ALA A 293 -14.58 -4.66 -9.48
N VAL A 294 -15.63 -3.99 -9.02
CA VAL A 294 -17.02 -4.36 -9.28
C VAL A 294 -17.80 -3.20 -9.89
N SER A 295 -18.98 -3.45 -10.42
CA SER A 295 -19.90 -2.40 -10.86
C SER A 295 -20.24 -1.45 -9.69
N PRO A 296 -20.56 -0.16 -9.94
CA PRO A 296 -21.00 0.75 -8.89
C PRO A 296 -22.17 0.21 -8.06
N GLU A 297 -23.10 -0.51 -8.69
CA GLU A 297 -24.28 -1.10 -8.03
C GLU A 297 -23.88 -2.23 -7.08
N LYS A 298 -22.98 -3.13 -7.53
CA LYS A 298 -22.42 -4.19 -6.69
C LYS A 298 -21.62 -3.62 -5.53
N PHE A 299 -20.86 -2.55 -5.76
CA PHE A 299 -20.13 -1.87 -4.70
C PHE A 299 -21.08 -1.32 -3.62
N VAL A 300 -22.17 -0.65 -4.01
CA VAL A 300 -23.17 -0.15 -3.06
C VAL A 300 -23.80 -1.30 -2.25
N ALA A 301 -24.15 -2.42 -2.91
CA ALA A 301 -24.67 -3.60 -2.23
C ALA A 301 -23.65 -4.17 -1.24
N TRP A 302 -22.38 -4.24 -1.63
CA TRP A 302 -21.29 -4.72 -0.79
C TRP A 302 -21.08 -3.84 0.44
N ILE A 303 -21.04 -2.51 0.29
CA ILE A 303 -20.97 -1.56 1.41
C ILE A 303 -22.10 -1.81 2.41
N LYS A 304 -23.34 -1.97 1.95
CA LYS A 304 -24.49 -2.25 2.82
C LYS A 304 -24.34 -3.58 3.56
N SER A 305 -23.83 -4.62 2.90
CA SER A 305 -23.58 -5.93 3.53
C SER A 305 -22.54 -5.86 4.66
N LYS A 306 -21.63 -4.87 4.63
CA LYS A 306 -20.66 -4.58 5.69
C LYS A 306 -21.18 -3.63 6.77
N GLY A 307 -22.45 -3.23 6.73
CA GLY A 307 -23.04 -2.24 7.63
C GLY A 307 -22.60 -0.80 7.35
N GLY A 308 -21.93 -0.55 6.23
CA GLY A 308 -21.52 0.79 5.81
C GLY A 308 -22.64 1.57 5.12
N THR A 309 -22.39 2.86 4.89
CA THR A 309 -23.31 3.77 4.19
C THR A 309 -22.64 4.37 2.95
N MET A 310 -23.43 4.87 2.00
CA MET A 310 -22.88 5.66 0.89
C MET A 310 -22.92 7.15 1.28
N PRO A 311 -21.91 7.95 0.89
CA PRO A 311 -21.94 9.40 1.09
C PRO A 311 -23.25 10.00 0.59
N GLY A 312 -23.92 10.80 1.43
CA GLY A 312 -25.19 11.46 1.08
C GLY A 312 -26.46 10.62 1.29
N THR A 313 -26.37 9.38 1.76
CA THR A 313 -27.53 8.64 2.29
C THR A 313 -27.63 8.94 3.79
N PRO A 314 -28.74 9.47 4.31
CA PRO A 314 -28.90 9.67 5.76
C PRO A 314 -28.65 8.35 6.49
N SER A 315 -27.72 8.34 7.44
CA SER A 315 -27.58 7.23 8.38
C SER A 315 -28.94 7.03 9.03
N GLN A 316 -29.58 5.88 8.83
CA GLN A 316 -30.71 5.54 9.67
C GLN A 316 -30.20 5.50 11.11
N PRO A 317 -30.80 6.24 12.05
CA PRO A 317 -30.44 6.10 13.45
C PRO A 317 -30.58 4.63 13.83
N LEU A 318 -29.56 4.07 14.48
CA LEU A 318 -29.73 2.82 15.23
C LEU A 318 -31.01 2.97 16.05
N ALA A 319 -31.94 2.03 15.87
CA ALA A 319 -33.21 2.02 16.56
C ALA A 319 -32.95 2.23 18.06
N THR A 320 -33.34 3.40 18.57
CA THR A 320 -33.37 3.64 20.00
C THR A 320 -34.32 2.60 20.59
N PRO A 321 -33.92 1.83 21.63
CA PRO A 321 -34.85 0.96 22.32
C PRO A 321 -36.05 1.79 22.75
N ALA A 322 -37.25 1.32 22.45
CA ALA A 322 -38.48 1.98 22.85
C ALA A 322 -38.46 2.24 24.36
N PRO A 323 -38.93 3.40 24.84
CA PRO A 323 -38.98 3.67 26.27
C PRO A 323 -39.82 2.60 26.97
N GLU A 324 -39.24 1.99 28.01
CA GLU A 324 -39.92 1.07 28.90
C GLU A 324 -41.17 1.75 29.48
N LYS A 325 -42.30 1.03 29.45
CA LYS A 325 -43.56 1.51 30.04
C LYS A 325 -43.36 1.76 31.55
N PRO A 326 -43.89 2.85 32.12
CA PRO A 326 -43.85 3.07 33.55
C PRO A 326 -44.55 1.93 34.29
N VAL A 327 -43.87 1.35 35.27
CA VAL A 327 -44.46 0.40 36.21
C VAL A 327 -45.25 1.21 37.24
N ASP A 328 -46.55 0.97 37.34
CA ASP A 328 -47.43 1.56 38.35
C ASP A 328 -46.94 1.18 39.76
N ALA A 329 -46.46 2.17 40.52
CA ALA A 329 -46.22 2.01 41.96
C ALA A 329 -47.46 2.50 42.71
N THR A 330 -48.29 1.55 43.16
CA THR A 330 -49.43 1.83 44.04
C THR A 330 -48.96 1.73 45.49
N THR A 331 -49.02 2.87 46.18
CA THR A 331 -49.18 3.11 47.63
C THR A 331 -48.72 2.05 48.63
N GLY A 332 -47.71 2.41 49.43
CA GLY A 332 -47.48 1.91 50.78
C GLY A 332 -46.93 3.05 51.65
N THR A 333 -47.77 3.57 52.53
CA THR A 333 -47.46 4.57 53.56
C THR A 333 -46.53 3.99 54.62
N ASP A 334 -45.49 4.72 55.03
CA ASP A 334 -45.24 4.98 56.46
C ASP A 334 -44.17 6.06 56.69
N GLN A 335 -44.44 6.84 57.73
CA GLN A 335 -43.83 8.11 58.14
C GLN A 335 -42.61 7.89 59.08
N PRO A 336 -41.65 8.84 59.20
CA PRO A 336 -40.34 8.65 59.83
C PRO A 336 -40.30 9.07 61.32
N THR A 337 -39.37 8.57 62.15
CA THR A 337 -38.14 9.21 62.73
C THR A 337 -37.80 8.54 64.10
N PRO A 338 -36.73 8.90 64.88
CA PRO A 338 -35.31 9.25 64.62
C PRO A 338 -34.30 8.66 65.68
N GLY A 339 -32.98 8.91 65.48
CA GLY A 339 -31.92 8.81 66.52
C GLY A 339 -30.89 7.71 66.22
N THR A 340 -29.56 7.91 66.25
CA THR A 340 -28.75 8.56 67.29
C THR A 340 -27.41 9.05 66.72
N ALA A 341 -26.83 10.05 67.38
CA ALA A 341 -25.71 10.88 66.95
C ALA A 341 -24.30 10.39 67.39
N THR A 342 -23.29 10.67 66.53
CA THR A 342 -21.85 11.05 66.78
C THR A 342 -20.92 10.18 67.68
N PRO A 343 -19.56 10.34 67.71
CA PRO A 343 -18.66 11.35 67.10
C PRO A 343 -17.39 10.77 66.38
N PRO A 344 -16.46 11.62 65.87
CA PRO A 344 -15.42 11.28 64.90
C PRO A 344 -14.05 11.01 65.54
N VAL A 345 -13.11 10.42 64.79
CA VAL A 345 -11.67 10.44 65.12
C VAL A 345 -10.83 10.81 63.90
N THR A 346 -10.13 11.92 64.04
CA THR A 346 -9.09 12.50 63.19
C THR A 346 -7.71 11.87 63.45
N SER A 347 -6.92 11.76 62.37
CA SER A 347 -5.46 12.02 62.25
C SER A 347 -4.46 11.35 63.22
N GLN A 348 -3.54 10.55 62.64
CA GLN A 348 -2.06 10.67 62.60
C GLN A 348 -1.52 9.30 62.13
N GLY A 349 -0.61 9.16 61.16
CA GLY A 349 0.75 9.70 61.09
C GLY A 349 1.74 8.56 61.33
N GLY A 350 2.57 8.18 60.33
CA GLY A 350 3.70 7.25 60.55
C GLY A 350 4.05 6.32 59.38
N GLN A 351 4.93 6.78 58.49
CA GLN A 351 6.01 5.96 57.90
C GLN A 351 7.16 5.85 58.95
N PRO A 352 8.23 5.00 58.82
CA PRO A 352 8.77 4.35 57.62
C PRO A 352 9.29 2.89 57.79
N ASN A 353 9.93 2.41 56.71
CA ASN A 353 10.98 1.38 56.60
C ASN A 353 10.62 -0.10 56.44
N GLY A 354 11.29 -0.72 55.45
CA GLY A 354 11.58 -2.15 55.44
C GLY A 354 11.86 -2.71 54.06
N ASN A 355 13.12 -2.60 53.59
CA ASN A 355 13.69 -3.44 52.54
C ASN A 355 13.41 -4.93 52.80
N ASN A 356 13.00 -5.66 51.78
CA ASN A 356 13.72 -6.84 51.30
C ASN A 356 13.35 -7.14 49.84
#